data_AF-A0A2I0CYZ3-F1
#
_entry.id   AF-A0A2I0CYZ3-F1
#
_cell.length_a   1.000
_cell.length_b   1.000
_cell.length_c   1.000
_cell.angle_alpha   90.00
_cell.angle_beta   90.00
_cell.angle_gamma   90.00
#
_symmetry.space_group_name_H-M   'P 1'
#
loop_
_entity.id
_entity.type
_entity.pdbx_description
1 polymer ?
#
loop_
_entity_poly.entity_id
_entity_poly.type
_entity_poly.pdbx_seq_one_letter_code
_entity_poly.pdbx_strand_id
1 'polypeptide(L)'
;MAEADPEALADVAYGIFEHLLNRGLQEKGKYLYALVESGTDFTEDLGEIFSKFQEEYPQLAEAMLARFSDVGTIFRMLCEGEGVIPTKTTQMYWIVLDAPGSAPEAIEDENAGKWLIFQ
;
A
#
# COMPACT_ATOMS: atom_id res chain seq x y z
N MET A 1 -16.53 19.01 -13.16
CA MET A 1 -15.49 18.09 -12.66
C MET A 1 -16.17 17.26 -11.60
N ALA A 2 -16.28 15.95 -11.78
CA ALA A 2 -16.72 15.09 -10.69
C ALA A 2 -15.59 15.09 -9.66
N GLU A 3 -15.88 15.61 -8.47
CA GLU A 3 -14.97 15.52 -7.33
C GLU A 3 -14.78 14.02 -7.04
N ALA A 4 -13.53 13.55 -7.03
CA ALA A 4 -13.26 12.17 -6.69
C ALA A 4 -13.75 11.94 -5.25
N ASP A 5 -14.42 10.81 -5.02
CA ASP A 5 -14.82 10.41 -3.67
C ASP A 5 -13.57 10.39 -2.77
N PRO A 6 -13.53 11.20 -1.69
CA PRO A 6 -12.37 11.26 -0.81
C PRO A 6 -11.94 9.91 -0.24
N GLU A 7 -12.89 8.98 -0.02
CA GLU A 7 -12.56 7.64 0.44
C GLU A 7 -11.88 6.81 -0.65
N ALA A 8 -12.41 6.85 -1.89
CA ALA A 8 -11.80 6.17 -3.03
C ALA A 8 -10.41 6.73 -3.36
N LEU A 9 -10.21 8.05 -3.20
CA LEU A 9 -8.91 8.69 -3.40
C LEU A 9 -7.90 8.22 -2.35
N ALA A 10 -8.32 8.09 -1.08
CA ALA A 10 -7.47 7.59 -0.01
C ALA A 10 -7.09 6.11 -0.20
N ASP A 11 -8.00 5.28 -0.72
CA ASP A 11 -7.71 3.87 -1.03
C ASP A 11 -6.65 3.74 -2.14
N VAL A 12 -6.80 4.51 -3.22
CA VAL A 12 -5.81 4.57 -4.31
C VAL A 12 -4.47 5.10 -3.79
N ALA A 13 -4.50 6.15 -2.98
CA ALA A 13 -3.31 6.74 -2.39
C ALA A 13 -2.55 5.73 -1.52
N TYR A 14 -3.26 4.98 -0.67
CA TYR A 14 -2.65 3.94 0.16
C TYR A 14 -2.01 2.83 -0.70
N GLY A 15 -2.70 2.35 -1.74
CA GLY A 15 -2.14 1.32 -2.62
C GLY A 15 -0.85 1.78 -3.34
N ILE A 16 -0.81 3.02 -3.82
CA ILE A 16 0.39 3.61 -4.43
C ILE A 16 1.51 3.73 -3.39
N PHE A 17 1.19 4.24 -2.20
CA PHE A 17 2.16 4.39 -1.12
C PHE A 17 2.73 3.03 -0.68
N GLU A 18 1.91 2.00 -0.53
CA GLU A 18 2.34 0.65 -0.15
C GLU A 18 3.31 0.06 -1.18
N HIS A 19 3.06 0.29 -2.48
CA HIS A 19 3.99 -0.09 -3.54
C HIS A 19 5.34 0.63 -3.39
N LEU A 20 5.34 1.94 -3.17
CA LEU A 20 6.56 2.74 -2.96
C LEU A 20 7.29 2.33 -1.68
N LEU A 21 6.57 2.02 -0.61
CA LEU A 21 7.14 1.51 0.64
C LEU A 21 7.89 0.21 0.42
N ASN A 22 7.25 -0.76 -0.21
CA ASN A 22 7.88 -2.05 -0.50
C ASN A 22 9.11 -1.89 -1.39
N ARG A 23 9.01 -1.07 -2.44
CA ARG A 23 10.14 -0.79 -3.32
C ARG A 23 11.29 -0.08 -2.60
N GLY A 24 11.00 0.97 -1.84
CA GLY A 24 12.00 1.75 -1.10
C GLY A 24 12.71 0.92 -0.01
N LEU A 25 12.00 -0.01 0.63
CA LEU A 25 12.61 -0.96 1.55
C LEU A 25 13.51 -1.97 0.80
N GLN A 26 13.06 -2.49 -0.33
CA GLN A 26 13.84 -3.45 -1.15
C GLN A 26 15.13 -2.83 -1.68
N GLU A 27 15.12 -1.56 -2.09
CA GLU A 27 16.32 -0.82 -2.50
C GLU A 27 17.36 -0.72 -1.35
N LYS A 28 16.91 -0.83 -0.10
CA LYS A 28 17.74 -0.89 1.12
C LYS A 28 18.02 -2.32 1.59
N GLY A 29 17.62 -3.34 0.83
CA GLY A 29 17.77 -4.75 1.18
C GLY A 29 16.85 -5.22 2.32
N LYS A 30 15.77 -4.48 2.60
CA LYS A 30 14.79 -4.78 3.65
C LYS A 30 13.48 -5.25 2.99
N TYR A 31 12.73 -6.10 3.70
CA TYR A 31 11.40 -6.55 3.28
C TYR A 31 10.39 -6.26 4.38
N LEU A 32 9.26 -5.65 4.02
CA LEU A 32 8.24 -5.22 4.98
C LEU A 32 7.74 -6.38 5.85
N TYR A 33 7.45 -7.54 5.24
CA TYR A 33 7.01 -8.72 5.98
C TYR A 33 8.03 -9.18 7.03
N ALA A 34 9.31 -9.22 6.65
CA ALA A 34 10.38 -9.68 7.54
C ALA A 34 10.56 -8.71 8.72
N LEU A 35 10.45 -7.40 8.47
CA LEU A 35 10.53 -6.37 9.50
C LEU A 35 9.37 -6.49 10.51
N VAL A 36 8.15 -6.72 10.02
CA VAL A 36 6.96 -6.90 10.86
C VAL A 36 7.04 -8.20 11.67
N GLU A 37 7.41 -9.32 11.04
CA GLU A 37 7.53 -10.61 11.72
C GLU A 37 8.62 -10.62 12.80
N SER A 38 9.75 -9.93 12.56
CA SER A 38 10.83 -9.83 13.54
C SER A 38 10.62 -8.73 14.58
N GLY A 39 9.56 -7.92 14.46
CA GLY A 39 9.32 -6.76 15.32
C GLY A 39 10.41 -5.69 15.23
N THR A 40 11.06 -5.57 14.07
CA THR A 40 12.12 -4.58 13.83
C THR A 40 11.50 -3.22 13.57
N ASP A 41 12.04 -2.18 14.21
CA ASP A 41 11.63 -0.81 13.95
C ASP A 41 12.13 -0.33 12.57
N PHE A 42 11.22 0.18 11.75
CA PHE A 42 11.49 0.76 10.44
C PHE A 42 10.84 2.15 10.29
N THR A 43 10.54 2.83 11.41
CA THR A 43 9.90 4.15 11.43
C THR A 43 10.69 5.18 10.62
N GLU A 44 12.03 5.14 10.67
CA GLU A 44 12.89 6.03 9.90
C GLU A 44 12.73 5.81 8.39
N ASP A 45 12.75 4.55 7.94
CA ASP A 45 12.57 4.22 6.52
C ASP A 45 11.16 4.61 6.04
N LEU A 46 10.13 4.32 6.85
CA LEU A 46 8.75 4.69 6.56
C LEU A 46 8.61 6.21 6.42
N GLY A 47 9.19 6.98 7.35
CA GLY A 47 9.15 8.44 7.33
C GLY A 47 9.88 9.04 6.12
N GLU A 48 11.03 8.48 5.73
CA GLU A 48 11.75 8.90 4.53
C GLU A 48 10.93 8.65 3.27
N ILE A 49 10.35 7.46 3.14
CA ILE A 49 9.56 7.08 1.96
C ILE A 49 8.26 7.88 1.90
N PHE A 50 7.59 8.11 3.04
CA PHE A 50 6.39 8.93 3.09
C PHE A 50 6.69 10.40 2.75
N SER A 51 7.82 10.95 3.21
CA SER A 51 8.24 12.31 2.83
C SER A 51 8.40 12.44 1.31
N LYS A 52 9.05 11.46 0.66
CA LYS A 52 9.16 11.41 -0.81
C LYS A 52 7.80 11.30 -1.49
N PHE A 53 6.92 10.43 -0.98
CA PHE A 53 5.56 10.30 -1.49
C PHE A 53 4.78 11.62 -1.39
N GLN A 54 4.93 12.37 -0.30
CA GLN A 54 4.30 13.67 -0.11
C GLN A 54 4.83 14.73 -1.09
N GLU A 55 6.12 14.70 -1.42
CA GLU A 55 6.71 15.58 -2.43
C GLU A 55 6.23 15.26 -3.85
N GLU A 56 6.14 13.97 -4.20
CA GLU A 56 5.74 13.51 -5.53
C GLU A 56 4.22 13.57 -5.76
N TYR A 57 3.43 13.29 -4.73
CA TYR A 57 1.98 13.13 -4.79
C TYR A 57 1.26 13.86 -3.64
N PRO A 58 1.36 15.20 -3.54
CA PRO A 58 0.85 15.96 -2.38
C PRO A 58 -0.64 15.74 -2.11
N GLN A 59 -1.48 15.69 -3.14
CA GLN A 59 -2.93 15.48 -2.99
C GLN A 59 -3.27 14.07 -2.48
N LEU A 60 -2.47 13.06 -2.85
CA LEU A 60 -2.66 11.68 -2.38
C LEU A 60 -2.19 11.55 -0.93
N ALA A 61 -1.07 12.19 -0.58
CA ALA A 61 -0.60 12.26 0.79
C ALA A 61 -1.60 12.97 1.71
N GLU A 62 -2.20 14.08 1.26
CA GLU A 62 -3.28 14.77 1.98
C GLU A 62 -4.49 13.85 2.20
N ALA A 63 -4.94 13.13 1.17
CA ALA A 63 -6.04 12.18 1.27
C ALA A 63 -5.73 11.04 2.27
N MET A 64 -4.50 10.52 2.28
CA MET A 64 -4.06 9.53 3.26
C MET A 64 -4.05 10.09 4.68
N LEU A 65 -3.50 11.29 4.88
CA LEU A 65 -3.45 11.91 6.21
C LEU A 65 -4.84 12.27 6.72
N ALA A 66 -5.79 12.62 5.85
CA ALA A 66 -7.17 12.80 6.24
C ALA A 66 -7.81 11.51 6.77
N ARG A 67 -7.44 10.34 6.23
CA ARG A 67 -7.94 9.03 6.66
C ARG A 67 -7.21 8.47 7.89
N PHE A 68 -5.89 8.50 7.88
CA PHE A 68 -5.05 7.85 8.88
C PHE A 68 -4.54 8.79 9.97
N SER A 69 -4.85 10.09 9.89
CA SER A 69 -4.40 11.17 10.77
C SER A 69 -2.89 11.47 10.67
N ASP A 70 -2.04 10.46 10.80
CA ASP A 70 -0.59 10.59 10.75
C ASP A 70 0.12 9.31 10.27
N VAL A 71 1.41 9.44 9.97
CA VAL A 71 2.27 8.32 9.55
C VAL A 71 2.46 7.29 10.67
N GLY A 72 2.38 7.69 11.94
CA GLY A 72 2.51 6.79 13.09
C GLY A 72 1.35 5.80 13.19
N THR A 73 0.16 6.19 12.75
CA THR A 73 -1.00 5.32 12.64
C THR A 73 -0.79 4.26 11.57
N ILE A 74 -0.25 4.64 10.41
CA ILE A 74 0.12 3.71 9.34
C ILE A 74 1.17 2.70 9.85
N PHE A 75 2.23 3.19 10.51
CA PHE A 75 3.26 2.33 11.11
C PHE A 75 2.66 1.29 12.06
N ARG A 76 1.80 1.73 12.99
CA ARG A 76 1.16 0.85 13.97
C ARG A 76 0.30 -0.22 13.29
N MET A 77 -0.50 0.16 12.29
CA MET A 77 -1.31 -0.79 11.53
C MET A 77 -0.44 -1.86 10.86
N LEU A 78 0.67 -1.46 10.22
CA LEU A 78 1.61 -2.39 9.59
C LEU A 78 2.23 -3.35 10.63
N CYS A 79 2.65 -2.85 11.79
CA CYS A 79 3.16 -3.68 12.88
C CYS A 79 2.11 -4.64 13.46
N GLU A 80 0.84 -4.25 13.47
CA GLU A 80 -0.28 -5.11 13.85
C GLU A 80 -0.53 -6.21 12.81
N GLY A 81 0.03 -6.09 11.60
CA GLY A 81 -0.02 -7.06 10.53
C GLY A 81 -0.98 -6.69 9.40
N GLU A 82 -1.51 -5.47 9.38
CA GLU A 82 -2.34 -4.96 8.28
C GLU A 82 -1.56 -4.99 6.97
N GLY A 83 -2.15 -5.52 5.89
CA GLY A 83 -1.50 -5.65 4.58
C GLY A 83 -0.36 -6.67 4.50
N VAL A 84 0.10 -7.21 5.64
CA VAL A 84 1.29 -8.08 5.74
C VAL A 84 0.95 -9.51 6.16
N ILE A 85 0.12 -9.67 7.19
CA ILE A 85 -0.30 -10.97 7.72
C ILE A 85 -1.76 -11.20 7.28
N PRO A 86 -2.04 -12.14 6.37
CA PRO A 86 -3.39 -12.21 5.78
C PRO A 86 -4.54 -12.49 6.74
N THR A 87 -4.29 -13.09 7.91
CA THR A 87 -5.31 -13.25 8.96
C THR A 87 -5.58 -11.97 9.76
N LYS A 88 -4.77 -10.94 9.58
CA LYS A 88 -4.82 -9.66 10.30
C LYS A 88 -5.10 -8.47 9.38
N THR A 89 -5.03 -8.66 8.06
CA THR A 89 -5.44 -7.67 7.07
C THR A 89 -6.94 -7.40 7.18
N THR A 90 -7.32 -6.16 7.48
CA THR A 90 -8.70 -5.69 7.60
C THR A 90 -9.14 -4.86 6.40
N GLN A 91 -8.20 -4.36 5.59
CA GLN A 91 -8.46 -3.52 4.42
C GLN A 91 -8.07 -4.27 3.13
N MET A 92 -8.96 -4.21 2.14
CA MET A 92 -8.75 -4.87 0.85
C MET A 92 -8.53 -3.80 -0.22
N TYR A 93 -7.27 -3.56 -0.57
CA TYR A 93 -6.92 -2.63 -1.64
C TYR A 93 -6.78 -3.40 -2.95
N TRP A 94 -7.49 -2.96 -3.99
CA TRP A 94 -7.35 -3.51 -5.32
C TRP A 94 -6.06 -2.97 -5.95
N ILE A 95 -4.96 -3.71 -5.78
CA ILE A 95 -3.80 -3.53 -6.65
C ILE A 95 -4.18 -4.19 -7.97
N VAL A 96 -4.61 -3.39 -8.95
CA VAL A 96 -4.70 -3.85 -10.35
C VAL A 96 -3.27 -4.12 -10.79
N LEU A 97 -2.86 -5.38 -10.69
CA LEU A 97 -1.58 -5.82 -11.19
C LEU A 97 -1.64 -5.66 -12.72
N ASP A 98 -0.99 -4.63 -13.24
CA ASP A 98 -0.83 -4.47 -14.68
C ASP A 98 0.00 -5.67 -15.15
N ALA A 99 -0.65 -6.63 -15.80
CA ALA A 99 -0.01 -7.80 -16.39
C ALA A 99 0.46 -7.37 -17.79
N PRO A 100 1.74 -6.98 -17.98
CA PRO A 100 2.20 -6.47 -19.24
C PRO A 100 2.39 -7.66 -20.18
N GLY A 101 1.30 -8.07 -20.83
CA GLY A 101 1.25 -9.27 -21.67
C GLY A 101 -0.15 -9.88 -21.85
N SER A 102 -1.12 -9.51 -21.01
CA SER A 102 -2.50 -9.96 -21.18
C SER A 102 -3.24 -9.11 -22.19
N ALA A 103 -3.92 -9.74 -23.16
CA ALA A 103 -4.76 -9.04 -24.11
C ALA A 103 -5.91 -8.33 -23.36
N PRO A 104 -6.31 -7.10 -23.76
CA PRO A 104 -7.37 -6.32 -23.08
C PRO A 104 -8.70 -7.07 -22.95
N GLU A 105 -8.93 -8.01 -23.86
CA GLU A 105 -10.16 -8.80 -24.00
C GLU A 105 -10.21 -10.00 -23.03
N ALA A 106 -9.10 -10.32 -22.36
CA ALA A 106 -9.03 -11.40 -21.37
C ALA A 106 -9.42 -10.95 -19.95
N ILE A 107 -9.67 -9.64 -19.76
CA ILE A 107 -10.21 -9.07 -18.53
C ILE A 107 -11.73 -9.18 -18.60
N GLU A 108 -12.24 -10.41 -18.61
CA GLU A 108 -13.64 -10.65 -18.26
C GLU A 108 -13.77 -10.52 -16.73
N ASP A 109 -14.67 -9.64 -16.30
CA ASP A 109 -14.95 -9.25 -14.91
C ASP A 109 -15.16 -10.44 -13.94
N GLU A 110 -15.50 -11.62 -14.47
CA GLU A 110 -15.69 -12.85 -13.68
C GLU A 110 -14.40 -13.63 -13.39
N ASN A 111 -13.28 -13.31 -14.06
CA ASN A 111 -11.98 -13.99 -13.92
C ASN A 111 -10.90 -13.13 -13.25
N ALA A 112 -11.22 -11.96 -12.69
CA ALA A 112 -10.40 -11.29 -11.68
C ALA A 112 -10.45 -12.07 -10.35
N GLY A 113 -10.11 -13.36 -10.43
CA GLY A 113 -10.08 -14.29 -9.34
C GLY A 113 -9.01 -13.89 -8.34
N LYS A 114 -9.39 -13.99 -7.07
CA LYS A 114 -8.56 -13.86 -5.87
C LYS A 114 -7.26 -14.67 -6.00
N TRP A 115 -6.11 -14.05 -5.78
CA TRP A 115 -4.88 -14.79 -5.52
C TRP A 115 -4.21 -14.26 -4.25
N LEU A 116 -4.38 -15.02 -3.16
CA LEU A 116 -3.41 -15.08 -2.08
C LEU A 116 -2.50 -16.28 -2.39
N ILE A 117 -1.22 -16.05 -2.66
CA ILE A 117 -0.23 -17.14 -2.74
C ILE A 117 0.80 -16.92 -1.64
N PHE A 118 0.92 -17.91 -0.75
CA PHE A 118 2.08 -18.07 0.12
C PHE A 118 2.98 -19.17 -0.45
N GLN A 119 4.28 -18.95 -0.43
CA GLN A 119 5.31 -19.99 -0.39
C GLN A 119 6.30 -19.68 0.71
#